data_AF-A0A1G1MAS0-F1
#
_entry.id   AF-A0A1G1MAS0-F1
#
_cell.length_a   1.000
_cell.length_b   1.000
_cell.length_c   1.000
_cell.angle_alpha   90.00
_cell.angle_beta   90.00
_cell.angle_gamma   90.00
#
_symmetry.space_group_name_H-M   'P 1'
#
loop_
_entity.id
_entity.type
_entity.pdbx_description
1 polymer ?
#
loop_
_entity_poly.entity_id
_entity_poly.type
_entity_poly.pdbx_seq_one_letter_code
_entity_poly.pdbx_strand_id
1 'polypeptide(L)'
;MLKNPVVVDNQIQARGSRAHGPKGLEGTARLENQARLAPCGKYDERTAIPDLQERSFVVDEHKISQLFTSYFNNKMTLLLFLIQAQKVKPNPVLIGTVRGFLDDVFRHMLEDRLQKRYRLVFKWLKRFFEKLPDVSVYQRDKAKDFIRAIYDAFGLHLKSNI
;
A
#
# COMPACT_ATOMS: atom_id res chain seq x y z
N MET A 1 31.10 42.74 15.30
CA MET A 1 32.39 42.05 15.47
C MET A 1 32.15 40.57 15.20
N LEU A 2 32.55 40.06 14.02
CA LEU A 2 33.78 39.25 13.80
C LEU A 2 33.70 37.91 14.56
N LYS A 3 33.82 36.71 14.01
CA LYS A 3 34.37 36.15 12.76
C LYS A 3 33.79 34.72 12.64
N ASN A 4 33.10 34.39 11.56
CA ASN A 4 33.55 33.61 10.40
C ASN A 4 33.73 32.08 10.59
N PRO A 5 33.44 31.29 9.53
CA PRO A 5 33.12 29.87 9.57
C PRO A 5 34.31 28.99 9.11
N VAL A 6 34.18 27.67 9.28
CA VAL A 6 35.08 26.68 8.66
C VAL A 6 34.35 25.99 7.51
N VAL A 7 35.05 26.01 6.38
CA VAL A 7 34.69 25.55 5.04
C VAL A 7 35.51 24.29 4.73
N VAL A 8 35.07 23.54 3.70
CA VAL A 8 35.80 22.65 2.78
C VAL A 8 36.25 21.27 3.31
N ASP A 9 36.25 20.18 2.53
CA ASP A 9 36.27 20.08 1.07
C ASP A 9 35.74 18.74 0.52
N ASN A 10 35.49 18.83 -0.78
CA ASN A 10 35.12 17.84 -1.79
C ASN A 10 35.90 16.53 -1.79
N GLN A 11 35.26 15.46 -2.27
CA GLN A 11 35.89 14.60 -3.27
C GLN A 11 34.84 14.01 -4.23
N ILE A 12 34.94 14.47 -5.49
CA ILE A 12 34.29 13.94 -6.68
C ILE A 12 35.27 12.97 -7.31
N GLN A 13 34.82 11.78 -7.71
CA GLN A 13 35.50 10.97 -8.72
C GLN A 13 34.54 10.64 -9.86
N ALA A 14 34.95 11.05 -11.05
CA ALA A 14 34.37 10.71 -12.35
C ALA A 14 35.38 9.86 -13.13
N ARG A 15 34.87 9.15 -14.16
CA ARG A 15 35.51 8.38 -15.26
C ARG A 15 35.14 6.89 -15.18
N GLY A 16 34.78 6.22 -16.26
CA GLY A 16 34.79 6.61 -17.66
C GLY A 16 34.14 5.56 -18.57
N SER A 17 33.86 6.01 -19.79
CA SER A 17 33.28 5.28 -20.92
C SER A 17 34.21 4.21 -21.49
N ARG A 18 33.65 3.17 -22.13
CA ARG A 18 34.10 2.67 -23.44
C ARG A 18 33.10 1.71 -24.09
N ALA A 19 32.88 1.95 -25.38
CA ALA A 19 32.16 1.10 -26.32
C ALA A 19 33.13 0.13 -27.03
N HIS A 20 32.63 -1.04 -27.44
CA HIS A 20 33.15 -1.84 -28.56
C HIS A 20 32.05 -2.81 -29.04
N GLY A 21 31.69 -2.75 -30.33
CA GLY A 21 30.98 -3.82 -31.05
C GLY A 21 31.97 -4.83 -31.66
N PRO A 22 31.69 -5.40 -32.86
CA PRO A 22 30.63 -6.35 -33.22
C PRO A 22 31.22 -7.62 -33.90
N LYS A 23 30.35 -8.45 -34.53
CA LYS A 23 30.57 -9.56 -35.52
C LYS A 23 30.46 -10.97 -34.94
N GLY A 24 29.49 -11.77 -35.39
CA GLY A 24 29.57 -12.76 -36.48
C GLY A 24 29.20 -14.12 -35.86
N LEU A 25 28.58 -15.13 -36.47
CA LEU A 25 28.45 -15.63 -37.84
C LEU A 25 27.37 -16.75 -37.79
N GLU A 26 26.76 -17.04 -38.96
CA GLU A 26 26.32 -18.38 -39.44
C GLU A 26 25.29 -19.18 -38.60
N GLY A 27 24.31 -19.90 -39.14
CA GLY A 27 23.98 -20.28 -40.50
C GLY A 27 22.96 -21.44 -40.44
N THR A 28 22.00 -21.42 -41.39
CA THR A 28 21.46 -22.58 -42.15
C THR A 28 20.64 -23.73 -41.52
N ALA A 29 19.70 -24.20 -42.36
CA ALA A 29 18.89 -25.45 -42.37
C ALA A 29 17.66 -25.46 -41.43
N ARG A 30 16.40 -25.38 -41.90
CA ARG A 30 15.63 -26.12 -42.93
C ARG A 30 15.62 -27.64 -42.73
N LEU A 31 14.51 -28.14 -42.17
CA LEU A 31 13.86 -29.46 -42.37
C LEU A 31 12.56 -29.41 -41.53
N GLU A 32 11.39 -29.13 -42.12
CA GLU A 32 10.46 -30.14 -42.64
C GLU A 32 10.37 -31.40 -41.75
N ASN A 33 9.28 -31.51 -40.97
CA ASN A 33 8.51 -32.75 -40.97
C ASN A 33 7.10 -32.53 -40.42
N GLN A 34 6.15 -32.68 -41.34
CA GLN A 34 4.74 -32.93 -41.09
C GLN A 34 4.60 -34.29 -40.42
N ALA A 35 3.94 -34.34 -39.27
CA ALA A 35 3.30 -35.56 -38.77
C ALA A 35 1.81 -35.29 -38.66
N ARG A 36 1.07 -36.10 -39.41
CA ARG A 36 -0.39 -36.08 -39.57
C ARG A 36 -1.10 -36.48 -38.30
N LEU A 37 -2.24 -35.80 -38.11
CA LEU A 37 -3.48 -36.19 -37.44
C LEU A 37 -3.63 -37.67 -37.05
N ALA A 38 -3.97 -37.90 -35.79
CA ALA A 38 -4.92 -38.93 -35.38
C ALA A 38 -6.04 -38.26 -34.56
N PRO A 39 -7.32 -38.40 -34.94
CA PRO A 39 -8.45 -37.90 -34.17
C PRO A 39 -8.86 -38.97 -33.15
N CYS A 40 -8.72 -38.67 -31.85
CA CYS A 40 -9.15 -39.58 -30.81
C CYS A 40 -9.84 -38.82 -29.68
N GLY A 41 -11.09 -39.20 -29.42
CA GLY A 41 -11.82 -38.87 -28.20
C GLY A 41 -12.72 -37.66 -28.30
N LYS A 42 -13.98 -37.89 -28.71
CA LYS A 42 -15.10 -37.12 -28.15
C LYS A 42 -15.16 -37.46 -26.66
N TYR A 43 -14.54 -36.65 -25.84
CA TYR A 43 -14.89 -36.58 -24.42
C TYR A 43 -16.02 -35.58 -24.31
N ASP A 44 -17.25 -36.09 -24.26
CA ASP A 44 -18.37 -35.42 -23.61
C ASP A 44 -18.06 -35.34 -22.10
N GLU A 45 -17.04 -34.58 -21.74
CA GLU A 45 -16.79 -34.17 -20.38
C GLU A 45 -17.67 -32.96 -20.15
N ARG A 46 -18.94 -33.24 -19.82
CA ARG A 46 -19.77 -32.32 -19.05
C ARG A 46 -18.94 -31.91 -17.83
N THR A 47 -18.28 -30.77 -17.91
CA THR A 47 -17.83 -30.03 -16.74
C THR A 47 -19.09 -29.79 -15.89
N ALA A 48 -19.24 -30.59 -14.83
CA ALA A 48 -20.33 -30.49 -13.87
C ALA A 48 -20.23 -29.25 -12.97
N ILE A 49 -19.34 -28.31 -13.31
CA ILE A 49 -19.34 -26.96 -12.79
C ILE A 49 -20.07 -26.14 -13.83
N PRO A 50 -21.38 -25.87 -13.66
CA PRO A 50 -22.04 -24.88 -14.49
C PRO A 50 -21.19 -23.62 -14.46
N ASP A 51 -20.87 -23.13 -15.65
CA ASP A 51 -20.12 -21.90 -15.84
C ASP A 51 -20.83 -20.81 -15.03
N LEU A 52 -20.19 -20.41 -13.92
CA LEU A 52 -20.63 -19.31 -13.06
C LEU A 52 -20.32 -17.96 -13.72
N GLN A 53 -20.03 -17.95 -15.02
CA GLN A 53 -20.21 -16.76 -15.84
C GLN A 53 -21.70 -16.35 -15.78
N GLU A 54 -21.92 -15.08 -15.46
CA GLU A 54 -23.21 -14.38 -15.57
C GLU A 54 -24.21 -14.43 -14.40
N ARG A 55 -23.79 -14.82 -13.19
CA ARG A 55 -24.34 -14.08 -12.03
C ARG A 55 -23.55 -12.81 -11.92
N SER A 56 -23.97 -11.82 -12.70
CA SER A 56 -23.51 -10.45 -12.57
C SER A 56 -23.59 -10.08 -11.08
N PHE A 57 -22.43 -10.04 -10.43
CA PHE A 57 -22.23 -9.26 -9.22
C PHE A 57 -22.33 -7.80 -9.66
N VAL A 58 -23.55 -7.36 -10.07
CA VAL A 58 -23.95 -5.96 -9.95
C VAL A 58 -24.16 -5.75 -8.46
N VAL A 59 -23.07 -5.88 -7.70
CA VAL A 59 -23.07 -5.35 -6.35
C VAL A 59 -23.17 -3.87 -6.58
N ASP A 60 -24.32 -3.35 -6.18
CA ASP A 60 -24.61 -1.94 -6.12
C ASP A 60 -23.39 -1.22 -5.53
N GLU A 61 -22.69 -0.47 -6.38
CA GLU A 61 -21.45 0.22 -6.04
C GLU A 61 -21.65 1.07 -4.77
N HIS A 62 -22.86 1.63 -4.61
CA HIS A 62 -23.25 2.37 -3.42
C HIS A 62 -23.25 1.51 -2.15
N LYS A 63 -23.68 0.24 -2.22
CA LYS A 63 -23.62 -0.67 -1.06
C LYS A 63 -22.17 -1.01 -0.69
N ILE A 64 -21.30 -1.22 -1.68
CA ILE A 64 -19.87 -1.45 -1.42
C ILE A 64 -19.25 -0.21 -0.78
N SER A 65 -19.50 0.98 -1.34
CA SER A 65 -18.98 2.23 -0.79
C SER A 65 -19.46 2.44 0.65
N GLN A 66 -20.73 2.17 0.95
CA GLN A 66 -21.27 2.28 2.32
C GLN A 66 -20.62 1.29 3.29
N LEU A 67 -20.41 0.03 2.87
CA LEU A 67 -19.73 -0.97 3.68
C LEU A 67 -18.28 -0.57 3.96
N PHE A 68 -17.57 -0.10 2.93
CA PHE A 68 -16.22 0.44 3.07
C PHE A 68 -16.18 1.61 4.05
N THR A 69 -17.02 2.63 3.85
CA THR A 69 -17.06 3.81 4.72
C THR A 69 -17.37 3.43 6.17
N SER A 70 -18.32 2.52 6.39
CA SER A 70 -18.69 2.05 7.73
C SER A 70 -17.54 1.28 8.40
N TYR A 71 -16.92 0.34 7.68
CA TYR A 71 -15.76 -0.40 8.15
C TYR A 71 -14.59 0.53 8.49
N PHE A 72 -14.25 1.42 7.55
CA PHE A 72 -13.16 2.38 7.68
C PHE A 72 -13.38 3.29 8.90
N ASN A 73 -14.58 3.86 9.03
CA ASN A 73 -14.94 4.71 10.17
C ASN A 73 -14.82 3.98 11.51
N ASN A 74 -15.29 2.74 11.59
CA ASN A 74 -15.19 1.95 12.81
C ASN A 74 -13.73 1.73 13.20
N LYS A 75 -12.86 1.37 12.25
CA LYS A 75 -11.44 1.15 12.52
C LYS A 75 -10.70 2.44 12.88
N MET A 76 -10.96 3.54 12.18
CA MET A 76 -10.37 4.85 12.49
C MET A 76 -10.82 5.40 13.84
N THR A 77 -12.07 5.14 14.23
CA THR A 77 -12.59 5.51 15.56
C THR A 77 -11.82 4.81 16.67
N LEU A 78 -11.48 3.52 16.50
CA LEU A 78 -10.62 2.81 17.46
C LEU A 78 -9.25 3.48 17.57
N LEU A 79 -8.66 3.94 16.46
CA LEU A 79 -7.39 4.68 16.50
C LEU A 79 -7.52 5.99 17.29
N LEU A 80 -8.61 6.73 17.09
CA LEU A 80 -8.89 7.98 17.81
C LEU A 80 -9.03 7.73 19.32
N PHE A 81 -9.75 6.69 19.74
CA PHE A 81 -9.84 6.32 21.15
C PHE A 81 -8.47 5.98 21.74
N LEU A 82 -7.61 5.27 21.01
CA LEU A 82 -6.25 4.98 21.47
C LEU A 82 -5.39 6.25 21.59
N ILE A 83 -5.55 7.19 20.67
CA ILE A 83 -4.86 8.49 20.72
C ILE A 83 -5.33 9.31 21.94
N GLN A 84 -6.61 9.26 22.28
CA GLN A 84 -7.18 10.00 23.40
C GLN A 84 -6.91 9.33 24.76
N ALA A 85 -6.82 8.01 24.80
CA ALA A 85 -6.66 7.28 26.04
C ALA A 85 -5.25 7.50 26.65
N GLN A 86 -5.21 8.13 27.82
CA GLN A 86 -3.97 8.51 28.50
C GLN A 86 -3.29 7.34 29.20
N LYS A 87 -4.05 6.30 29.58
CA LYS A 87 -3.57 5.19 30.44
C LYS A 87 -3.74 3.81 29.80
N VAL A 88 -3.65 3.70 28.47
CA VAL A 88 -3.70 2.40 27.80
C VAL A 88 -2.44 1.61 28.15
N LYS A 89 -2.61 0.43 28.74
CA LYS A 89 -1.50 -0.50 28.90
C LYS A 89 -1.07 -1.00 27.52
N PRO A 90 0.23 -1.00 27.21
CA PRO A 90 0.71 -1.51 25.93
C PRO A 90 0.32 -2.98 25.79
N ASN A 91 -0.52 -3.28 24.80
CA ASN A 91 -0.90 -4.64 24.43
C ASN A 91 -0.31 -4.94 23.04
N PRO A 92 0.63 -5.88 22.92
CA PRO A 92 1.30 -6.17 21.65
C PRO A 92 0.32 -6.66 20.56
N VAL A 93 -0.75 -7.37 20.94
CA VAL A 93 -1.78 -7.84 20.01
C VAL A 93 -2.56 -6.66 19.42
N LEU A 94 -2.89 -5.68 20.27
CA LEU A 94 -3.59 -4.47 19.84
C LEU A 94 -2.72 -3.62 18.92
N ILE A 95 -1.44 -3.42 19.27
CA ILE A 95 -0.47 -2.69 18.43
C ILE A 95 -0.30 -3.40 17.09
N GLY A 96 -0.19 -4.74 17.08
CA GLY A 96 -0.13 -5.53 15.86
C GLY A 96 -1.38 -5.34 14.98
N THR A 97 -2.56 -5.33 15.60
CA THR A 97 -3.85 -5.10 14.90
C THR A 97 -3.91 -3.70 14.28
N VAL A 98 -3.51 -2.67 15.02
CA VAL A 98 -3.47 -1.28 14.54
C VAL A 98 -2.50 -1.14 13.37
N ARG A 99 -1.32 -1.75 13.49
CA ARG A 99 -0.31 -1.74 12.44
C ARG A 99 -0.81 -2.45 11.18
N GLY A 100 -1.41 -3.63 11.32
CA GLY A 100 -2.01 -4.37 10.21
C GLY A 100 -3.06 -3.53 9.49
N PHE A 101 -3.99 -2.95 10.24
CA PHE A 101 -4.99 -2.04 9.66
C PHE A 101 -4.36 -0.87 8.91
N LEU A 102 -3.37 -0.18 9.48
CA LEU A 102 -2.68 0.92 8.81
C LEU A 102 -1.94 0.47 7.54
N ASP A 103 -1.37 -0.74 7.54
CA ASP A 103 -0.75 -1.33 6.35
C ASP A 103 -1.81 -1.68 5.29
N ASP A 104 -2.98 -2.18 5.69
CA ASP A 104 -4.09 -2.48 4.77
C ASP A 104 -4.64 -1.22 4.12
N VAL A 105 -4.90 -0.16 4.90
CA VAL A 105 -5.35 1.13 4.35
C VAL A 105 -4.30 1.66 3.36
N PHE A 106 -3.02 1.61 3.71
CA PHE A 106 -1.96 2.12 2.85
C PHE A 106 -1.81 1.33 1.56
N ARG A 107 -1.82 -0.01 1.62
CA ARG A 107 -1.47 -0.87 0.47
C ARG A 107 -2.66 -1.23 -0.40
N HIS A 108 -3.85 -1.32 0.19
CA HIS A 108 -5.02 -1.92 -0.47
C HIS A 108 -6.16 -0.93 -0.68
N MET A 109 -6.22 0.15 0.09
CA MET A 109 -7.32 1.12 0.01
C MET A 109 -6.90 2.44 -0.63
N LEU A 110 -5.64 2.84 -0.44
CA LEU A 110 -5.15 4.12 -0.94
C LEU A 110 -4.62 4.00 -2.37
N GLU A 111 -4.98 4.93 -3.24
CA GLU A 111 -4.47 5.00 -4.61
C GLU A 111 -2.94 5.19 -4.64
N ASP A 112 -2.22 4.58 -5.58
CA ASP A 112 -0.75 4.62 -5.69
C ASP A 112 -0.15 6.04 -5.66
N ARG A 113 -0.85 7.00 -6.27
CA ARG A 113 -0.43 8.42 -6.26
C ARG A 113 -0.46 9.00 -4.85
N LEU A 114 -1.51 8.68 -4.10
CA LEU A 114 -1.68 9.10 -2.71
C LEU A 114 -0.73 8.32 -1.79
N GLN A 115 -0.44 7.04 -2.06
CA GLN A 115 0.54 6.28 -1.29
C GLN A 115 1.91 6.97 -1.23
N LYS A 116 2.40 7.47 -2.37
CA LYS A 116 3.67 8.21 -2.41
C LYS A 116 3.63 9.46 -1.52
N ARG A 117 2.52 10.20 -1.55
CA ARG A 117 2.31 11.42 -0.76
C ARG A 117 2.20 11.14 0.73
N TYR A 118 1.45 10.11 1.12
CA TYR A 118 1.11 9.82 2.52
C TYR A 118 2.04 8.79 3.19
N ARG A 119 3.07 8.27 2.49
CA ARG A 119 4.01 7.27 3.03
C ARG A 119 4.59 7.64 4.40
N LEU A 120 4.98 8.91 4.57
CA LEU A 120 5.55 9.38 5.83
C LEU A 120 4.50 9.47 6.95
N VAL A 121 3.25 9.80 6.60
CA VAL A 121 2.12 9.85 7.55
C VAL A 121 1.87 8.46 8.14
N PHE A 122 1.70 7.45 7.29
CA PHE A 122 1.49 6.07 7.75
C PHE A 122 2.68 5.52 8.53
N LYS A 123 3.93 5.82 8.09
CA LYS A 123 5.14 5.43 8.83
C LYS A 123 5.18 6.08 10.22
N TRP A 124 4.80 7.34 10.32
CA TRP A 124 4.79 8.08 11.58
C TRP A 124 3.72 7.53 12.52
N LEU A 125 2.50 7.32 12.04
CA LEU A 125 1.39 6.79 12.86
C LEU A 125 1.72 5.40 13.44
N LYS A 126 2.31 4.51 12.64
CA LYS A 126 2.74 3.19 13.15
C LYS A 126 3.72 3.31 14.32
N ARG A 127 4.73 4.17 14.19
CA ARG A 127 5.70 4.44 15.26
C ARG A 127 5.06 5.12 16.47
N PHE A 128 4.06 5.97 16.25
CA PHE A 128 3.32 6.60 17.33
C PHE A 128 2.56 5.57 18.17
N PHE A 129 1.83 4.64 17.54
CA PHE A 129 1.09 3.60 18.26
C PHE A 129 2.00 2.62 19.00
N GLU A 130 3.20 2.35 18.47
CA GLU A 130 4.23 1.53 19.16
C GLU A 130 4.76 2.19 20.44
N LYS A 131 4.67 3.52 20.55
CA LYS A 131 5.16 4.27 21.72
C LYS A 131 4.11 4.50 22.80
N LEU A 132 2.84 4.18 22.55
CA LEU A 132 1.80 4.38 23.57
C LEU A 132 2.07 3.54 24.83
N PRO A 133 1.79 4.08 26.03
CA PRO A 133 1.22 5.40 26.31
C PRO A 133 2.25 6.55 26.40
N ASP A 134 3.55 6.27 26.25
CA ASP A 134 4.68 7.20 26.40
C ASP A 134 4.84 8.15 25.21
N VAL A 135 3.86 9.03 25.04
CA VAL A 135 3.81 10.05 23.99
C VAL A 135 3.34 11.37 24.56
N SER A 136 3.90 12.47 24.06
CA SER A 136 3.54 13.82 24.49
C SER A 136 2.16 14.26 23.97
N VAL A 137 1.57 15.28 24.60
CA VAL A 137 0.31 15.89 24.14
C VAL A 137 0.43 16.37 22.69
N TYR A 138 1.54 17.04 22.36
CA TYR A 138 1.82 17.46 20.98
C TYR A 138 1.83 16.31 19.98
N GLN A 139 2.40 15.16 20.33
CA GLN A 139 2.38 13.98 19.47
C GLN A 139 0.95 13.44 19.30
N ARG A 140 0.13 13.45 20.36
CA ARG A 140 -1.28 13.03 20.27
C ARG A 140 -2.07 13.95 19.34
N ASP A 141 -1.87 15.26 19.43
CA ASP A 141 -2.56 16.21 18.55
C ASP A 141 -2.09 16.07 17.09
N LYS A 142 -0.77 15.89 16.87
CA LYS A 142 -0.24 15.57 15.54
C LYS A 142 -0.79 14.26 14.97
N ALA A 143 -1.02 13.26 15.81
CA ALA A 143 -1.67 12.02 15.39
C ALA A 143 -3.11 12.27 14.92
N LYS A 144 -3.88 13.12 15.62
CA LYS A 144 -5.23 13.52 15.17
C LYS A 144 -5.19 14.24 13.83
N ASP A 145 -4.23 15.13 13.61
CA ASP A 145 -4.07 15.83 12.32
C ASP A 145 -3.77 14.85 11.19
N PHE A 146 -2.94 13.83 11.44
CA PHE A 146 -2.68 12.78 10.46
C PHE A 146 -3.89 11.88 10.21
N ILE A 147 -4.70 11.60 11.24
CA ILE A 147 -5.98 10.91 11.06
C ILE A 147 -6.90 11.74 10.14
N ARG A 148 -7.03 13.05 10.37
CA ARG A 148 -7.80 13.95 9.49
C ARG A 148 -7.28 13.93 8.05
N ALA A 149 -5.96 14.01 7.87
CA ALA A 149 -5.35 13.97 6.55
C ALA A 149 -5.62 12.65 5.79
N ILE A 150 -5.75 11.53 6.51
CA ILE A 150 -6.15 10.24 5.91
C ILE A 150 -7.64 10.30 5.51
N TYR A 151 -8.52 10.83 6.35
CA TYR A 151 -9.93 11.05 6.01
C TYR A 151 -10.08 11.88 4.73
N ASP A 152 -9.35 12.99 4.64
CA ASP A 152 -9.35 13.87 3.47
C ASP A 152 -8.87 13.14 2.20
N ALA A 153 -7.90 12.21 2.33
CA ALA A 153 -7.42 11.41 1.21
C ALA A 153 -8.48 10.47 0.61
N PHE A 154 -9.51 10.12 1.40
CA PHE A 154 -10.66 9.32 0.95
C PHE A 154 -11.88 10.18 0.60
N GLY A 155 -11.77 11.51 0.65
CA GLY A 155 -12.93 12.41 0.47
C GLY A 155 -13.98 12.27 1.56
N LEU A 156 -13.59 11.76 2.74
CA LEU A 156 -14.47 11.58 3.89
C LEU A 156 -14.27 12.72 4.88
N HIS A 157 -15.35 13.21 5.48
CA HIS A 157 -15.27 14.23 6.52
C HIS A 157 -15.33 13.59 7.91
N LEU A 158 -14.30 13.85 8.71
CA LEU A 158 -14.35 13.55 10.14
C LEU A 158 -15.36 14.50 10.80
N LYS A 159 -16.39 13.97 11.44
CA LYS A 159 -17.35 14.80 12.19
C LYS A 159 -16.60 15.51 13.32
N SER A 160 -16.59 16.84 13.29
CA SER A 160 -15.74 17.73 14.10
C SER A 160 -15.95 17.69 15.63
N ASN A 161 -16.73 16.75 16.15
CA ASN A 161 -16.99 16.60 17.59
C ASN A 161 -16.02 15.62 18.30
N ILE A 162 -14.84 15.34 17.71
CA ILE A 162 -13.85 14.38 18.23
C ILE A 162 -12.52 15.05 18.55
#